data_AF-A0A241VUH8-F1
#
_entry.id   AF-A0A241VUH8-F1
#
_cell.length_a   1.000
_cell.length_b   1.000
_cell.length_c   1.000
_cell.angle_alpha   90.00
_cell.angle_beta   90.00
_cell.angle_gamma   90.00
#
_symmetry.space_group_name_H-M   'P 1'
#
loop_
_entity.id
_entity.type
_entity.pdbx_description
1 polymer ?
#
loop_
_entity_poly.entity_id
_entity_poly.type
_entity_poly.pdbx_seq_one_letter_code
_entity_poly.pdbx_strand_id
1 'polypeptide(L)'
;MFDHELEAAQLEQVLSKIDQFIQSVDWLYITVDLDVFAASIAPGVSAPAVRGIDLKMFEQLMQHIQNSGKIKLLDIAKCNPTYDQDARTARLAAFIAHSYIFNLQ
;
A
#
# COMPACT_ATOMS: atom_id res chain seq x y z
N MET A 1 -0.72 -9.04 -9.76
CA MET A 1 0.64 -8.82 -9.25
C MET A 1 0.71 -9.42 -7.88
N PHE A 2 1.75 -10.19 -7.60
CA PHE A 2 1.97 -10.89 -6.35
C PHE A 2 3.19 -10.30 -5.61
N ASP A 3 3.29 -10.55 -4.31
CA ASP A 3 4.37 -10.06 -3.44
C ASP A 3 5.78 -10.50 -3.88
N HIS A 4 5.92 -11.67 -4.51
CA HIS A 4 7.18 -12.15 -5.06
C HIS A 4 7.56 -11.49 -6.40
N GLU A 5 6.66 -10.74 -7.02
CA GLU A 5 6.94 -9.87 -8.17
C GLU A 5 7.36 -8.45 -7.73
N LEU A 6 7.28 -8.15 -6.43
CA LEU A 6 7.57 -6.83 -5.86
C LEU A 6 8.97 -6.79 -5.26
N GLU A 7 9.96 -6.87 -6.14
CA GLU A 7 11.37 -6.77 -5.80
C GLU A 7 12.00 -5.56 -6.51
N ALA A 8 13.04 -4.98 -5.93
CA ALA A 8 13.68 -3.78 -6.49
C ALA A 8 14.14 -3.97 -7.97
N ALA A 9 14.59 -5.17 -8.32
CA ALA A 9 15.00 -5.50 -9.69
C ALA A 9 13.85 -5.52 -10.71
N GLN A 10 12.60 -5.64 -10.25
CA GLN A 10 11.40 -5.73 -11.08
C GLN A 10 10.55 -4.45 -11.01
N LEU A 11 10.96 -3.46 -10.20
CA LEU A 11 10.18 -2.27 -9.93
C LEU A 11 9.79 -1.53 -11.21
N GLU A 12 10.71 -1.34 -12.17
CA GLU A 12 10.40 -0.66 -13.44
C GLU A 12 9.30 -1.38 -14.23
N GLN A 13 9.31 -2.70 -14.25
CA GLN A 13 8.28 -3.50 -14.94
C GLN A 13 6.92 -3.39 -14.24
N VAL A 14 6.94 -3.39 -12.90
CA VAL A 14 5.76 -3.18 -12.07
C VAL A 14 5.15 -1.80 -12.31
N LEU A 15 5.98 -0.74 -12.28
CA LEU A 15 5.53 0.63 -12.53
C LEU A 15 4.97 0.78 -13.95
N SER A 16 5.58 0.15 -14.95
CA SER A 16 5.05 0.15 -16.31
C SER A 16 3.66 -0.50 -16.42
N LYS A 17 3.42 -1.62 -15.71
CA LYS A 17 2.09 -2.24 -15.64
C LYS A 17 1.07 -1.32 -14.98
N ILE A 18 1.48 -0.62 -13.92
CA ILE A 18 0.64 0.39 -13.23
C ILE A 18 0.31 1.53 -14.19
N ASP A 19 1.29 2.06 -14.93
CA ASP A 19 1.07 3.15 -15.90
C ASP A 19 0.08 2.76 -16.99
N GLN A 20 0.22 1.55 -17.54
CA GLN A 20 -0.73 1.03 -18.53
C GLN A 20 -2.16 1.01 -17.99
N PHE A 21 -2.34 0.56 -16.74
CA PHE A 21 -3.65 0.59 -16.09
C PHE A 21 -4.16 2.03 -15.87
N ILE A 22 -3.34 2.91 -15.29
CA ILE A 22 -3.68 4.31 -15.01
C ILE A 22 -4.04 5.08 -16.31
N GLN A 23 -3.38 4.77 -17.42
CA GLN A 23 -3.68 5.39 -18.72
C GLN A 23 -5.06 4.98 -19.27
N SER A 24 -5.54 3.78 -18.93
CA SER A 24 -6.81 3.23 -19.41
C SER A 24 -8.06 3.71 -18.65
N VAL A 25 -7.90 4.52 -17.60
CA VAL A 25 -8.99 4.99 -16.74
C VAL A 25 -8.93 6.50 -16.52
N ASP A 26 -10.09 7.13 -16.31
CA ASP A 26 -10.14 8.57 -16.02
C ASP A 26 -9.77 8.87 -14.56
N TRP A 27 -10.24 8.02 -13.64
CA TRP A 27 -10.11 8.20 -12.20
C TRP A 27 -9.69 6.90 -11.53
N LEU A 28 -9.02 7.04 -10.38
CA LEU A 28 -8.56 5.93 -9.56
C LEU A 28 -9.30 5.92 -8.22
N TYR A 29 -9.73 4.74 -7.83
CA TYR A 29 -10.10 4.40 -6.47
C TYR A 29 -9.07 3.42 -5.94
N ILE A 30 -8.41 3.78 -4.85
CA ILE A 30 -7.38 2.96 -4.20
C ILE A 30 -7.96 2.36 -2.93
N THR A 31 -7.82 1.05 -2.78
CA THR A 31 -8.09 0.35 -1.52
C THR A 31 -6.78 -0.27 -1.04
N VAL A 32 -6.42 0.02 0.21
CA VAL A 32 -5.23 -0.54 0.85
C VAL A 32 -5.68 -1.54 1.90
N ASP A 33 -5.52 -2.82 1.60
CA ASP A 33 -5.67 -3.88 2.60
C ASP A 33 -4.38 -3.97 3.43
N LEU A 34 -4.46 -3.79 4.76
CA LEU A 34 -3.29 -3.85 5.63
C LEU A 34 -2.67 -5.25 5.72
N ASP A 35 -3.39 -6.30 5.31
CA ASP A 35 -2.83 -7.66 5.26
C ASP A 35 -1.84 -7.89 4.10
N VAL A 36 -1.68 -6.90 3.20
CA VAL A 36 -0.63 -6.91 2.16
C VAL A 36 0.78 -6.79 2.75
N PHE A 37 0.92 -6.17 3.92
CA PHE A 37 2.20 -5.96 4.57
C PHE A 37 2.65 -7.21 5.30
N ALA A 38 3.97 -7.38 5.42
CA ALA A 38 4.54 -8.44 6.25
C ALA A 38 3.97 -8.36 7.69
N ALA A 39 3.72 -9.51 8.32
CA ALA A 39 3.19 -9.58 9.69
C ALA A 39 4.08 -8.87 10.73
N SER A 40 5.38 -8.71 10.44
CA SER A 40 6.31 -7.93 11.26
C SER A 40 6.00 -6.41 11.26
N ILE A 41 5.31 -5.93 10.23
CA ILE A 41 4.91 -4.53 10.03
C ILE A 41 3.44 -4.33 10.43
N ALA A 42 2.53 -5.20 9.97
CA ALA A 42 1.09 -5.13 10.23
C ALA A 42 0.55 -6.41 10.93
N PRO A 43 0.88 -6.64 12.21
CA PRO A 43 0.42 -7.83 12.94
C PRO A 43 -1.10 -7.81 13.23
N GLY A 44 -1.70 -6.63 13.32
CA GLY A 44 -3.09 -6.37 13.69
C GLY A 44 -4.05 -6.52 12.54
N VAL A 45 -4.06 -7.69 11.90
CA VAL A 45 -4.96 -8.05 10.81
C VAL A 45 -5.50 -9.47 11.03
N SER A 46 -6.57 -9.84 10.33
CA SER A 46 -7.17 -11.18 10.47
C SER A 46 -6.40 -12.29 9.76
N ALA A 47 -5.56 -11.96 8.76
CA ALA A 47 -4.78 -12.92 7.99
C ALA A 47 -3.34 -12.40 7.74
N PRO A 48 -2.45 -12.41 8.75
CA PRO A 48 -1.11 -11.82 8.63
C PRO A 48 -0.25 -12.52 7.57
N ALA A 49 0.35 -11.75 6.66
CA ALA A 49 1.21 -12.30 5.60
C ALA A 49 2.61 -12.69 6.14
N VAL A 50 3.09 -13.87 5.75
CA VAL A 50 4.44 -14.32 6.10
C VAL A 50 5.52 -13.56 5.30
N ARG A 51 5.28 -13.37 3.99
CA ARG A 51 6.15 -12.58 3.11
C ARG A 51 5.66 -11.13 3.08
N GLY A 52 4.54 -10.89 2.40
CA GLY A 52 3.98 -9.54 2.26
C GLY A 52 4.97 -8.55 1.63
N ILE A 53 4.60 -7.29 1.61
CA ILE A 53 5.47 -6.20 1.16
C ILE A 53 6.00 -5.38 2.34
N ASP A 54 7.15 -4.75 2.15
CA ASP A 54 7.67 -3.78 3.10
C ASP A 54 7.12 -2.36 2.84
N LEU A 55 7.31 -1.47 3.80
CA LEU A 55 6.80 -0.10 3.72
C LEU A 55 7.46 0.68 2.57
N LYS A 56 8.75 0.44 2.31
CA LYS A 56 9.50 1.12 1.26
C LYS A 56 8.93 0.83 -0.12
N MET A 57 8.68 -0.44 -0.43
CA MET A 57 8.07 -0.86 -1.69
C MET A 57 6.67 -0.24 -1.82
N PHE A 58 5.86 -0.29 -0.77
CA PHE A 58 4.54 0.34 -0.76
C PHE A 58 4.62 1.84 -1.06
N GLU A 59 5.50 2.58 -0.40
CA GLU A 59 5.69 4.03 -0.61
C GLU A 59 6.09 4.34 -2.06
N GLN A 60 7.00 3.56 -2.65
CA GLN A 60 7.40 3.74 -4.06
C GLN A 60 6.22 3.56 -5.02
N LEU A 61 5.41 2.51 -4.82
CA LEU A 61 4.22 2.26 -5.64
C LEU A 61 3.16 3.35 -5.43
N MET A 62 2.88 3.68 -4.17
CA MET A 62 1.84 4.65 -3.84
C MET A 62 2.22 6.05 -4.34
N GLN A 63 3.48 6.48 -4.22
CA GLN A 63 3.95 7.76 -4.74
C GLN A 63 3.77 7.82 -6.26
N HIS A 64 4.13 6.75 -6.97
CA HIS A 64 3.97 6.68 -8.42
C HIS A 64 2.49 6.79 -8.84
N ILE A 65 1.60 6.10 -8.14
CA ILE A 65 0.15 6.17 -8.37
C ILE A 65 -0.38 7.58 -8.04
N GLN A 66 0.05 8.20 -6.95
CA GLN A 66 -0.36 9.55 -6.55
C GLN A 66 0.06 10.60 -7.59
N ASN A 67 1.25 10.47 -8.18
CA ASN A 67 1.75 11.37 -9.21
C ASN A 67 0.88 11.41 -10.47
N SER A 68 -0.02 10.42 -10.67
CA SER A 68 -1.00 10.47 -11.76
C SER A 68 -2.04 11.58 -11.60
N GLY A 69 -2.27 12.07 -10.38
CA GLY A 69 -3.34 13.04 -10.06
C GLY A 69 -4.77 12.51 -10.24
N LYS A 70 -4.94 11.20 -10.50
CA LYS A 70 -6.24 10.58 -10.82
C LYS A 70 -6.99 10.01 -9.62
N ILE A 71 -6.37 9.93 -8.44
CA ILE A 71 -7.00 9.37 -7.23
C ILE A 71 -8.18 10.24 -6.78
N LYS A 72 -9.36 9.64 -6.63
CA LYS A 72 -10.59 10.29 -6.11
C LYS A 72 -11.04 9.76 -4.77
N LEU A 73 -10.63 8.54 -4.44
CA LEU A 73 -10.96 7.91 -3.17
C LEU A 73 -9.81 6.99 -2.76
N LEU A 74 -9.51 7.00 -1.47
CA LEU A 74 -8.61 6.06 -0.83
C LEU A 74 -9.30 5.50 0.42
N ASP A 75 -9.28 4.19 0.59
CA ASP A 75 -9.59 3.54 1.86
C ASP A 75 -8.43 2.69 2.38
N ILE A 76 -8.47 2.43 3.69
CA ILE A 76 -7.55 1.55 4.39
C ILE A 76 -8.40 0.55 5.16
N ALA A 77 -8.19 -0.74 4.90
CA ALA A 77 -9.03 -1.83 5.39
C ALA A 77 -8.26 -2.83 6.27
N LYS A 78 -9.01 -3.74 6.88
CA LYS A 78 -8.54 -4.89 7.69
C LYS A 78 -7.70 -4.60 8.94
N CYS A 79 -7.63 -3.35 9.38
CA CYS A 79 -7.12 -3.08 10.73
C CYS A 79 -7.99 -3.80 11.76
N ASN A 80 -7.38 -4.71 12.52
CA ASN A 80 -8.01 -5.53 13.54
C ASN A 80 -7.33 -5.28 14.90
N PRO A 81 -7.91 -4.43 15.76
CA PRO A 81 -7.33 -4.09 17.06
C PRO A 81 -7.13 -5.30 18.00
N THR A 82 -7.86 -6.40 17.80
CA THR A 82 -7.72 -7.62 18.62
C THR A 82 -6.34 -8.27 18.47
N TYR A 83 -5.73 -8.17 17.29
CA TYR A 83 -4.42 -8.76 17.01
C TYR A 83 -3.29 -7.73 16.98
N ASP A 84 -3.62 -6.44 17.10
CA ASP A 84 -2.62 -5.38 16.98
C ASP A 84 -1.73 -5.32 18.22
N GLN A 85 -0.42 -5.25 17.99
CA GLN A 85 0.59 -5.22 19.03
C GLN A 85 1.17 -3.82 19.08
N ASP A 86 1.17 -3.18 20.25
CA ASP A 86 1.68 -1.81 20.46
C ASP A 86 1.08 -0.76 19.50
N ALA A 87 -0.14 -1.00 19.02
CA ALA A 87 -0.82 -0.20 18.01
C ALA A 87 -0.04 -0.04 16.69
N ARG A 88 0.83 -1.00 16.32
CA ARG A 88 1.68 -0.93 15.13
C ARG A 88 0.87 -0.78 13.85
N THR A 89 -0.19 -1.58 13.72
CA THR A 89 -1.03 -1.62 12.52
C THR A 89 -1.93 -0.39 12.46
N ALA A 90 -2.47 0.05 13.60
CA ALA A 90 -3.19 1.31 13.68
C ALA A 90 -2.31 2.52 13.32
N ARG A 91 -1.05 2.55 13.77
CA ARG A 91 -0.08 3.61 13.42
C ARG A 91 0.34 3.54 11.96
N LEU A 92 0.48 2.34 11.39
CA LEU A 92 0.70 2.15 9.95
C LEU A 92 -0.46 2.72 9.14
N ALA A 93 -1.70 2.41 9.50
CA ALA A 93 -2.89 2.96 8.83
C ALA A 93 -2.91 4.50 8.91
N ALA A 94 -2.65 5.05 10.10
CA ALA A 94 -2.56 6.50 10.29
C ALA A 94 -1.42 7.13 9.47
N PHE A 95 -0.27 6.45 9.38
CA PHE A 95 0.86 6.87 8.56
C PHE A 95 0.49 6.91 7.07
N ILE A 96 -0.11 5.86 6.52
CA ILE A 96 -0.53 5.80 5.11
C ILE A 96 -1.53 6.94 4.82
N ALA A 97 -2.53 7.14 5.69
CA ALA A 97 -3.49 8.23 5.54
C ALA A 97 -2.81 9.61 5.60
N HIS A 98 -1.91 9.81 6.55
CA HIS A 98 -1.15 11.05 6.70
C HIS A 98 -0.29 11.33 5.45
N SER A 99 0.49 10.36 4.99
CA SER A 99 1.36 10.49 3.82
C SER A 99 0.56 10.80 2.56
N TYR A 100 -0.62 10.19 2.37
CA TYR A 100 -1.51 10.53 1.25
C TYR A 100 -2.09 11.95 1.35
N ILE A 101 -2.58 12.36 2.52
CA ILE A 101 -3.22 13.68 2.69
C ILE A 101 -2.22 14.83 2.53
N PHE A 102 -1.00 14.65 3.05
CA PHE A 102 0.00 15.72 3.12
C PHE A 102 1.11 15.60 2.08
N ASN A 103 1.14 14.53 1.28
CA ASN A 103 2.12 14.28 0.23
C ASN A 103 3.56 14.49 0.73
N LEU A 104 3.90 13.84 1.85
CA LEU A 104 5.24 13.92 2.42
C LEU A 104 6.25 13.25 1.46
N GLN A 105 7.23 14.03 0.99
CA GLN A 105 8.35 13.56 0.17
C GLN A 105 9.38 12.78 0.99
#